data_AF-A0A661FP98-F1
#
_entry.id   AF-A0A661FP98-F1
#
_cell.length_a   1.000
_cell.length_b   1.000
_cell.length_c   1.000
_cell.angle_alpha   90.00
_cell.angle_beta   90.00
_cell.angle_gamma   90.00
#
_symmetry.space_group_name_H-M   'P 1'
#
loop_
_entity.id
_entity.type
_entity.pdbx_description
1 polymer ?
#
loop_
_entity_poly.entity_id
_entity_poly.type
_entity_poly.pdbx_seq_one_letter_code
_entity_poly.pdbx_strand_id
1 'polypeptide(L)' 'MLNKLGLPIKYAIIGLVGGVIAVFLVNTFGAGSTETINYRITPLATAIGGAIGGWLRQRKGKVK' A
#
# COMPACT_ATOMS: atom_id res chain seq x y z
N MET A 1 -23.90 8.14 7.82
CA MET A 1 -23.37 7.30 6.72
C MET A 1 -21.93 7.69 6.29
N LEU A 2 -21.15 8.33 7.16
CA LEU A 2 -19.96 9.08 6.79
C LEU A 2 -18.65 8.34 7.14
N ASN A 3 -18.37 7.14 6.60
CA ASN A 3 -16.99 6.59 6.58
C ASN A 3 -16.81 5.26 5.83
N LYS A 4 -17.62 4.94 4.81
CA LYS A 4 -17.35 3.72 4.01
C LYS A 4 -16.00 3.80 3.27
N LEU A 5 -15.47 4.98 2.99
CA LEU A 5 -14.15 5.13 2.35
C LEU A 5 -12.99 5.30 3.35
N GLY A 6 -13.26 5.56 4.64
CA GLY A 6 -12.21 5.85 5.62
C GLY A 6 -11.25 4.67 5.87
N LEU A 7 -11.78 3.43 5.92
CA LEU A 7 -10.93 2.25 6.11
C LEU A 7 -10.10 1.94 4.85
N PRO A 8 -10.66 1.85 3.64
CA PRO A 8 -9.85 1.69 2.41
C PRO A 8 -8.77 2.76 2.26
N ILE A 9 -9.11 4.05 2.47
CA ILE A 9 -8.16 5.16 2.34
C ILE A 9 -7.03 5.05 3.37
N LYS A 10 -7.35 4.69 4.63
CA LYS A 10 -6.34 4.49 5.68
C LYS A 10 -5.32 3.43 5.27
N TYR A 11 -5.76 2.31 4.70
CA TYR A 11 -4.83 1.27 4.26
C TYR A 11 -4.11 1.64 2.97
N ALA A 12 -4.71 2.47 2.10
CA ALA A 12 -4.02 3.00 0.92
C ALA A 12 -2.81 3.86 1.32
N ILE A 13 -2.99 4.74 2.32
CA ILE A 13 -1.90 5.57 2.86
C ILE A 13 -0.81 4.71 3.51
N ILE A 14 -1.21 3.71 4.31
CA ILE A 14 -0.24 2.77 4.93
C ILE A 14 0.53 2.01 3.84
N GLY A 15 -0.16 1.54 2.80
CA GLY A 15 0.45 0.87 1.65
C GLY A 15 1.45 1.78 0.93
N LEU A 16 1.06 3.03 0.66
CA LEU A 16 1.91 4.01 0.00
C LEU A 16 3.19 4.30 0.79
N VAL A 17 3.07 4.57 2.09
CA VAL A 17 4.22 4.83 2.97
C VAL A 17 5.12 3.60 3.05
N GLY A 18 4.53 2.41 3.20
CA GLY A 18 5.27 1.14 3.19
C GLY A 18 6.02 0.90 1.87
N GLY A 19 5.40 1.22 0.74
CA GLY A 19 6.02 1.13 -0.58
C GLY A 19 7.21 2.07 -0.76
N VAL A 20 7.11 3.32 -0.28
CA VAL A 20 8.22 4.27 -0.30
C VAL A 20 9.38 3.78 0.56
N ILE A 21 9.09 3.28 1.77
CA ILE A 21 10.10 2.72 2.67
C ILE A 21 10.76 1.48 2.05
N ALA A 22 9.97 0.58 1.43
CA ALA A 22 10.51 -0.61 0.77
C ALA A 22 11.46 -0.23 -0.37
N VAL A 23 11.10 0.76 -1.20
CA VAL A 23 11.98 1.26 -2.25
C VAL A 23 13.26 1.86 -1.66
N PHE A 24 13.15 2.67 -0.61
CA PHE A 24 14.32 3.25 0.06
C PHE A 24 15.26 2.18 0.63
N LEU A 25 14.71 1.16 1.30
CA LEU A 25 15.49 0.05 1.85
C LEU A 25 16.17 -0.75 0.75
N VAL A 26 15.48 -1.06 -0.35
CA VAL A 26 16.08 -1.81 -1.47
C VAL A 26 17.25 -1.05 -2.08
N ASN A 27 17.14 0.27 -2.23
CA ASN A 27 18.23 1.11 -2.73
C ASN A 27 19.38 1.24 -1.71
N THR A 28 19.09 1.27 -0.41
CA THR A 28 20.09 1.42 0.65
C THR A 28 20.89 0.14 0.89
N PHE A 29 20.24 -1.02 0.89
CA PHE A 29 20.86 -2.31 1.18
C PHE A 29 21.53 -2.97 -0.03
N GLY A 30 21.59 -2.27 -1.17
CA GLY A 30 22.36 -2.72 -2.31
C GLY A 30 21.93 -4.08 -2.84
N ALA A 31 20.64 -4.42 -2.75
CA ALA A 31 20.04 -5.51 -3.54
C ALA A 31 20.08 -5.07 -5.00
N GLY A 32 21.30 -5.13 -5.55
CA GLY A 32 21.67 -4.59 -6.83
C GLY A 32 20.82 -5.17 -7.94
N SER A 33 20.73 -4.40 -9.03
CA SER A 33 20.06 -4.81 -10.27
C SER A 33 18.55 -5.03 -10.15
N THR A 34 17.83 -4.11 -9.51
CA THR A 34 16.42 -3.90 -9.89
C THR A 34 16.29 -2.63 -10.71
N GLU A 35 16.73 -2.69 -11.97
CA GLU A 35 16.33 -1.75 -13.03
C GLU A 35 14.79 -1.62 -13.13
N THR A 36 14.07 -2.53 -12.48
CA THR A 36 12.61 -2.69 -12.52
C THR A 36 11.86 -2.15 -11.30
N ILE A 37 12.52 -1.78 -10.17
CA ILE A 37 11.81 -1.13 -9.05
C ILE A 37 11.66 0.34 -9.39
N ASN A 38 10.64 0.61 -10.18
CA ASN A 38 10.27 1.96 -10.52
C ASN A 38 9.71 2.64 -9.26
N TYR A 39 10.44 3.65 -8.79
CA TYR A 39 10.10 4.51 -7.64
C TYR A 39 8.69 5.07 -7.65
N ARG A 40 8.03 5.12 -8.82
CA ARG A 40 6.64 5.56 -8.96
C ARG A 40 5.67 4.38 -8.90
N ILE A 41 6.01 3.27 -9.55
CA ILE A 41 5.11 2.10 -9.65
C ILE A 41 4.99 1.38 -8.31
N THR A 42 6.08 1.20 -7.56
CA THR A 42 6.05 0.44 -6.31
C THR A 42 5.18 1.12 -5.24
N PRO A 43 5.29 2.43 -4.97
CA PRO A 43 4.39 3.11 -4.04
C PRO A 43 2.93 3.13 -4.49
N LEU A 44 2.67 3.27 -5.80
CA LEU A 44 1.32 3.21 -6.35
C LEU A 44 0.68 1.82 -6.23
N ALA A 45 1.42 0.77 -6.59
CA ALA A 45 0.96 -0.61 -6.48
C ALA A 45 0.67 -1.01 -5.03
N THR A 46 1.53 -0.62 -4.10
CA THR A 46 1.35 -0.87 -2.66
C THR A 46 0.19 -0.04 -2.08
N ALA A 47 -0.02 1.19 -2.56
CA ALA A 47 -1.20 1.99 -2.19
C ALA A 47 -2.51 1.35 -2.65
N ILE A 48 -2.57 0.85 -3.90
CA ILE A 48 -3.74 0.15 -4.45
C ILE A 48 -3.99 -1.15 -3.69
N GLY A 49 -2.94 -1.95 -3.45
CA GLY A 49 -3.04 -3.19 -2.66
C GLY A 49 -3.52 -2.92 -1.23
N GLY A 50 -3.03 -1.84 -0.62
CA GLY A 50 -3.51 -1.35 0.67
C GLY A 50 -4.99 -0.98 0.64
N ALA A 51 -5.43 -0.20 -0.36
CA ALA A 51 -6.83 0.19 -0.51
C ALA A 51 -7.76 -1.03 -0.63
N ILE A 52 -7.37 -2.01 -1.46
CA ILE A 52 -8.10 -3.28 -1.63
C ILE A 52 -8.15 -4.06 -0.32
N GLY A 53 -7.03 -4.19 0.40
CA GLY A 53 -6.97 -4.83 1.71
C GLY A 53 -7.88 -4.15 2.75
N GLY A 54 -7.87 -2.82 2.79
CA GLY A 54 -8.75 -2.03 3.65
C GLY A 54 -10.23 -2.21 3.31
N TRP A 55 -10.56 -2.31 2.03
CA TRP A 55 -11.92 -2.58 1.57
C TRP A 55 -12.39 -4.00 1.92
N LEU A 56 -11.54 -5.01 1.73
CA LEU A 56 -11.83 -6.38 2.14
C LEU A 56 -12.03 -6.49 3.65
N ARG A 57 -11.17 -5.82 4.44
CA ARG A 57 -11.29 -5.76 5.90
C ARG A 57 -12.60 -5.09 6.33
N GLN A 58 -13.00 -4.03 5.62
CA GLN A 58 -14.27 -3.36 5.89
C GLN A 58 -15.48 -4.25 5.61
N ARG A 59 -15.41 -5.09 4.56
CA ARG A 59 -16.47 -6.05 4.24
C ARG A 59 -16.52 -7.20 5.23
N LYS A 60 -15.37 -7.75 5.65
CA LYS A 60 -15.30 -8.79 6.68
C LYS A 60 -15.81 -8.30 8.05
N GLY A 61 -15.56 -7.05 8.42
CA GLY A 61 -16.05 -6.45 9.66
C GLY A 61 -17.56 -6.17 9.71
N LYS A 62 -18.28 -6.34 8.59
CA LYS A 62 -19.75 -6.22 8.51
C LYS A 62 -20.48 -7.57 8.59
N VAL A 63 -19.74 -8.67 8.71
CA VAL A 63 -20.29 -9.99 9.05
C VAL A 63 -20.29 -10.08 10.57
N LYS A 64 -21.25 -9.41 11.20
CA LYS A 64 -21.63 -9.61 12.60
C LYS A 64 -23.13 -9.39 12.71
#